data_AF-A0A1H1YY37-F1
#
_entry.id   AF-A0A1H1YY37-F1
#
_cell.length_a   1.000
_cell.length_b   1.000
_cell.length_c   1.000
_cell.angle_alpha   90.00
_cell.angle_beta   90.00
_cell.angle_gamma   90.00
#
_symmetry.space_group_name_H-M   'P 1'
#
loop_
_entity.id
_entity.type
_entity.pdbx_description
1 polymer ?
#
loop_
_entity_poly.entity_id
_entity_poly.type
_entity_poly.pdbx_seq_one_letter_code
_entity_poly.pdbx_strand_id
1 'polypeptide(L)'
;MKEAIITDLNGLYVDVALVDDNETGYLPLTAPDDPYDNEAAPITGYRVALPVTPGFYRPRFDREAYDAHQASISAYVVAKATWLAIPEGERGSEPAAPAVPPYWVEGLAPEDIAALQSTLPEPTPEQVRIRQLETDNAALLLSQAETEGRLQKSEQDHAELLLALAERGVI
;
A
#
# COMPACT_ATOMS: atom_id res chain seq x y z
N MET A 1 10.93 13.03 2.47
CA MET A 1 9.55 13.57 2.50
C MET A 1 8.62 12.45 2.09
N LYS A 2 7.56 12.23 2.86
CA LYS A 2 6.55 11.18 2.64
C LYS A 2 5.15 11.73 2.76
N GLU A 3 4.18 10.96 2.29
CA GLU A 3 2.77 11.27 2.44
C GLU A 3 2.28 10.89 3.85
N ALA A 4 1.51 11.79 4.45
CA ALA A 4 0.69 11.54 5.61
C ALA A 4 -0.77 11.86 5.29
N ILE A 5 -1.68 11.05 5.82
CA ILE A 5 -3.10 11.16 5.55
C ILE A 5 -3.74 12.10 6.55
N ILE A 6 -4.49 13.08 6.07
CA ILE A 6 -5.36 13.90 6.89
C ILE A 6 -6.68 13.17 7.05
N THR A 7 -7.10 12.98 8.30
CA THR A 7 -8.38 12.40 8.67
C THR A 7 -9.23 13.38 9.45
N ASP A 8 -10.54 13.16 9.45
CA ASP A 8 -11.45 13.82 10.40
C ASP A 8 -11.30 13.25 11.83
N LEU A 9 -12.17 13.70 12.75
CA LEU A 9 -12.22 13.21 14.13
C LEU A 9 -12.60 11.74 14.26
N ASN A 10 -13.30 11.17 13.26
CA ASN A 10 -13.70 9.77 13.21
C ASN A 10 -12.64 8.88 12.56
N GLY A 11 -11.53 9.46 12.10
CA GLY A 11 -10.47 8.77 11.36
C GLY A 11 -10.77 8.60 9.87
N LEU A 12 -11.87 9.14 9.34
CA LEU A 12 -12.17 9.04 7.92
C LEU A 12 -11.16 9.84 7.10
N TYR A 13 -10.68 9.23 6.01
CA TYR A 13 -9.79 9.87 5.06
C TYR A 13 -10.40 11.15 4.48
N VAL A 14 -9.67 12.27 4.58
CA VAL A 14 -10.06 13.58 4.05
C VAL A 14 -9.10 14.02 2.93
N ASP A 15 -7.80 14.06 3.20
CA ASP A 15 -6.79 14.61 2.29
C ASP A 15 -5.39 14.00 2.53
N VAL A 16 -4.38 14.42 1.77
CA VAL A 16 -2.97 14.06 1.94
C VAL A 16 -2.12 15.31 2.17
N ALA A 17 -1.17 15.21 3.10
CA ALA A 17 -0.14 16.20 3.32
C ALA A 17 1.25 15.58 3.17
N LEU A 18 2.20 16.32 2.60
CA LEU A 18 3.60 15.92 2.59
C LEU A 18 4.28 16.29 3.90
N VAL A 19 4.91 15.32 4.54
CA VAL A 19 5.60 15.47 5.83
C VAL A 19 7.03 14.93 5.75
N ASP A 20 7.79 15.16 6.81
CA ASP A 20 9.13 14.61 6.99
C ASP A 20 9.07 13.08 7.17
N ASP A 21 10.11 12.36 6.71
CA ASP A 21 10.15 10.90 6.78
C ASP A 21 10.18 10.39 8.23
N ASN A 22 10.65 11.22 9.17
CA ASN A 22 10.76 10.90 10.58
C ASN A 22 9.42 10.98 11.34
N GLU A 23 8.38 11.59 10.77
CA GLU A 23 7.07 11.66 11.42
C GLU A 23 6.47 10.25 11.53
N THR A 24 6.01 9.82 12.69
CA THR A 24 5.47 8.45 12.88
C THR A 24 4.15 8.48 13.65
N GLY A 25 3.31 7.47 13.41
CA GLY A 25 2.01 7.36 14.07
C GLY A 25 1.00 8.38 13.59
N TYR A 26 0.23 8.95 14.51
CA TYR A 26 -0.74 10.00 14.20
C TYR A 26 -0.60 11.19 15.16
N LEU A 27 -0.87 12.39 14.64
CA LEU A 27 -0.78 13.65 15.35
C LEU A 27 -2.10 14.43 15.24
N PRO A 28 -2.58 15.07 16.31
CA PRO A 28 -3.78 15.90 16.24
C PRO A 28 -3.53 17.13 15.37
N LEU A 29 -4.54 17.49 14.58
CA LEU A 29 -4.62 18.76 13.86
C LEU A 29 -5.56 19.68 14.61
N THR A 30 -5.13 20.91 14.88
CA THR A 30 -5.94 21.93 15.54
C THR A 30 -6.48 22.92 14.52
N ALA A 31 -7.59 23.56 14.86
CA ALA A 31 -8.08 24.73 14.13
C ALA A 31 -7.02 25.85 14.14
N PRO A 32 -7.10 26.79 13.17
CA PRO A 32 -6.35 28.04 13.24
C PRO A 32 -6.63 28.75 14.57
N ASP A 33 -5.58 29.30 15.17
CA ASP A 33 -5.67 30.04 16.43
C ASP A 33 -6.49 31.32 16.22
N ASP A 34 -7.54 31.52 17.02
CA ASP A 34 -8.35 32.75 16.99
C ASP A 34 -7.77 33.73 18.01
N PRO A 35 -7.19 34.87 17.60
CA PRO A 35 -6.59 35.82 18.52
C PRO A 35 -7.58 36.52 19.47
N TYR A 36 -8.89 36.33 19.26
CA TYR A 36 -9.95 36.84 20.14
C TYR A 36 -10.54 35.78 21.06
N ASP A 37 -10.15 34.52 20.89
CA ASP A 37 -10.52 33.40 21.75
C ASP A 37 -9.35 33.07 22.69
N ASN A 38 -9.62 32.96 23.99
CA ASN A 38 -8.60 32.57 24.97
C ASN A 38 -8.61 31.05 25.22
N GLU A 39 -9.48 30.30 24.52
CA GLU A 39 -9.51 28.85 24.58
C GLU A 39 -8.45 28.21 23.67
N ALA A 40 -7.99 27.01 24.03
CA ALA A 40 -7.08 26.26 23.18
C ALA A 40 -7.81 25.84 21.89
N ALA A 41 -7.19 26.06 20.73
CA ALA A 41 -7.76 25.71 19.44
C ALA A 41 -8.24 24.23 19.44
N PRO A 42 -9.51 23.98 19.07
CA PRO A 42 -10.06 22.63 19.09
C PRO A 42 -9.37 21.75 18.06
N ILE A 43 -9.30 20.45 18.35
CA ILE A 43 -8.83 19.45 17.39
C ILE A 43 -9.88 19.31 16.29
N THR A 44 -9.45 19.41 15.03
CA THR A 44 -10.27 19.30 13.83
C THR A 44 -10.11 17.94 13.13
N GLY A 45 -9.04 17.23 13.43
CA GLY A 45 -8.73 15.95 12.81
C GLY A 45 -7.39 15.39 13.24
N TYR A 46 -6.87 14.46 12.45
CA TYR A 46 -5.57 13.85 12.69
C TYR A 46 -4.76 13.78 11.41
N ARG A 47 -3.44 13.89 11.55
CA ARG A 47 -2.47 13.59 10.51
C ARG A 47 -1.83 12.26 10.80
N VAL A 48 -1.97 11.30 9.90
CA VAL A 48 -1.56 9.91 10.08
C VAL A 48 -0.40 9.62 9.13
N ALA A 49 0.79 9.40 9.67
CA ALA A 49 2.00 9.09 8.92
C ALA A 49 2.12 7.57 8.63
N LEU A 50 0.99 6.93 8.30
CA LEU A 50 0.90 5.51 7.95
C LEU A 50 0.23 5.38 6.58
N PRO A 51 0.78 4.55 5.68
CA PRO A 51 0.21 4.36 4.35
C PRO A 51 -1.14 3.64 4.44
N VAL A 52 -2.06 4.02 3.56
CA VAL A 52 -3.36 3.36 3.42
C VAL A 52 -3.19 2.07 2.63
N THR A 53 -3.79 0.97 3.10
CA THR A 53 -3.85 -0.26 2.30
C THR A 53 -4.75 -0.02 1.08
N PRO A 54 -4.28 -0.31 -0.15
CA PRO A 54 -5.12 -0.17 -1.34
C PRO A 54 -6.37 -1.05 -1.26
N GLY A 55 -7.48 -0.60 -1.86
CA GLY A 55 -8.70 -1.40 -2.02
C GLY A 55 -9.87 -1.00 -1.13
N PHE A 56 -9.69 -0.06 -0.20
CA PHE A 56 -10.80 0.54 0.55
C PHE A 56 -11.56 1.56 -0.31
N TYR A 57 -12.89 1.58 -0.19
CA TYR A 57 -13.75 2.55 -0.84
C TYR A 57 -13.74 3.89 -0.08
N ARG A 58 -13.81 3.83 1.26
CA ARG A 58 -13.68 4.95 2.19
C ARG A 58 -12.77 4.54 3.35
N PRO A 59 -11.44 4.71 3.23
CA PRO A 59 -10.52 4.35 4.29
C PRO A 59 -10.82 5.11 5.59
N ARG A 60 -10.81 4.39 6.71
CA ARG A 60 -10.94 4.93 8.06
C ARG A 60 -9.80 4.43 8.94
N PHE A 61 -9.13 5.35 9.62
CA PHE A 61 -8.07 5.06 10.57
C PHE A 61 -8.67 4.62 11.91
N ASP A 62 -8.27 3.45 12.37
CA ASP A 62 -8.65 2.90 13.67
C ASP A 62 -7.59 3.25 14.73
N ARG A 63 -7.85 4.35 15.43
CA ARG A 63 -6.97 4.86 16.50
C ARG A 63 -6.88 3.89 17.68
N GLU A 64 -7.99 3.26 18.05
CA GLU A 64 -8.03 2.32 19.17
C GLU A 64 -7.17 1.09 18.87
N ALA A 65 -7.27 0.55 17.65
CA ALA A 65 -6.43 -0.56 17.20
C ALA A 65 -4.94 -0.18 17.18
N TYR A 66 -4.61 1.03 16.74
CA TYR A 66 -3.23 1.53 16.75
C TYR A 66 -2.69 1.65 18.19
N ASP A 67 -3.43 2.32 19.08
CA ASP A 67 -3.02 2.56 20.47
C ASP A 67 -2.88 1.25 21.25
N ALA A 68 -3.80 0.30 21.06
CA ALA A 68 -3.73 -1.03 21.65
C ALA A 68 -2.49 -1.82 21.18
N HIS A 69 -2.12 -1.67 19.91
CA HIS A 69 -0.91 -2.30 19.39
C HIS A 69 0.37 -1.62 19.93
N GLN A 70 0.41 -0.30 20.05
CA GLN A 70 1.53 0.41 20.69
C GLN A 70 1.70 -0.02 22.16
N ALA A 71 0.59 -0.18 22.89
CA ALA A 71 0.62 -0.72 24.25
C ALA A 71 1.16 -2.17 24.27
N SER A 72 0.79 -3.00 23.31
CA SER A 72 1.29 -4.37 23.18
C SER A 72 2.79 -4.42 22.85
N ILE A 73 3.28 -3.51 22.01
CA ILE A 73 4.72 -3.37 21.71
C ILE A 73 5.49 -2.99 22.97
N SER A 74 5.01 -1.99 23.73
CA SER A 74 5.71 -1.57 24.95
C SER A 74 5.76 -2.70 26.00
N ALA A 75 4.65 -3.44 26.17
CA ALA A 75 4.61 -4.63 27.02
C ALA A 75 5.60 -5.72 26.55
N TYR A 76 5.67 -5.96 25.23
CA TYR A 76 6.63 -6.89 24.65
C TYR A 76 8.08 -6.49 24.90
N VAL A 77 8.42 -5.20 24.74
CA VAL A 77 9.78 -4.69 25.01
C VAL A 77 10.18 -4.94 26.47
N VAL A 78 9.28 -4.67 27.42
CA VAL A 78 9.51 -4.92 28.84
C VAL A 78 9.66 -6.42 29.13
N ALA A 79 8.76 -7.25 28.56
CA ALA A 79 8.82 -8.69 28.72
C ALA A 79 10.12 -9.27 28.16
N LYS A 80 10.54 -8.82 26.97
CA LYS A 80 11.80 -9.25 26.33
C LYS A 80 13.02 -8.83 27.13
N ALA A 81 13.06 -7.59 27.63
CA ALA A 81 14.14 -7.11 28.49
C ALA A 81 14.25 -7.95 29.78
N THR A 82 13.10 -8.27 30.39
CA THR A 82 13.03 -9.13 31.58
C THR A 82 13.54 -10.54 31.28
N TRP A 83 13.11 -11.12 30.16
CA TRP A 83 13.55 -12.45 29.73
C TRP A 83 15.05 -12.51 29.42
N LEU A 84 15.61 -11.46 28.80
CA LEU A 84 17.05 -11.36 28.53
C LEU A 84 17.89 -11.24 29.81
N ALA A 85 17.33 -10.67 30.88
CA ALA A 85 18.00 -10.57 32.17
C ALA A 85 18.06 -11.92 32.94
N ILE A 86 17.25 -12.90 32.56
CA ILE A 86 17.29 -14.25 33.14
C ILE A 86 18.51 -15.00 32.58
N PRO A 87 19.32 -15.67 33.44
CA PRO A 87 20.40 -16.54 33.00
C PRO A 87 19.91 -17.58 31.99
N GLU A 88 20.72 -17.85 30.95
CA GLU A 88 20.30 -18.68 29.82
C GLU A 88 19.80 -20.08 30.24
N GLY A 89 20.40 -20.69 31.27
CA GLY A 89 20.00 -22.00 31.79
C GLY A 89 18.66 -22.02 32.55
N GLU A 90 18.13 -20.86 32.94
CA GLU A 90 16.84 -20.69 33.64
C GLU A 90 15.78 -20.05 32.75
N ARG A 91 16.14 -19.77 31.50
CA ARG A 91 15.31 -19.03 30.56
C ARG A 91 14.22 -19.94 30.00
N GLY A 92 12.96 -19.52 30.15
CA GLY A 92 11.81 -20.16 29.52
C GLY A 92 11.66 -19.75 28.05
N SER A 93 10.47 -19.98 27.50
CA SER A 93 10.13 -19.53 26.13
C SER A 93 10.29 -18.02 25.96
N GLU A 94 10.83 -17.60 24.81
CA GLU A 94 10.93 -16.17 24.46
C GLU A 94 9.51 -15.57 24.36
N PRO A 95 9.31 -14.34 24.88
CA PRO A 95 8.09 -13.59 24.63
C PRO A 95 7.82 -13.49 23.13
N ALA A 96 6.57 -13.69 22.71
CA ALA A 96 6.17 -13.53 21.32
C ALA A 96 6.00 -12.04 20.99
N ALA A 97 6.48 -11.62 19.82
CA ALA A 97 6.23 -10.27 19.32
C ALA A 97 4.72 -10.10 19.01
N PRO A 98 4.13 -8.93 19.30
CA PRO A 98 2.74 -8.66 18.98
C PRO A 98 2.54 -8.63 17.46
N ALA A 99 1.42 -9.17 16.99
CA ALA A 99 1.04 -9.09 15.59
C ALA A 99 0.55 -7.68 15.25
N VAL A 100 0.93 -7.18 14.07
CA VAL A 100 0.51 -5.86 13.58
C VAL A 100 -0.94 -5.95 13.10
N PRO A 101 -1.90 -5.26 13.74
CA PRO A 101 -3.28 -5.23 13.27
C PRO A 101 -3.42 -4.30 12.04
N PRO A 102 -4.50 -4.44 11.26
CA PRO A 102 -4.84 -3.44 10.25
C PRO A 102 -5.25 -2.13 10.93
N TYR A 103 -4.50 -1.06 10.71
CA TYR A 103 -4.85 0.26 11.24
C TYR A 103 -5.85 1.02 10.35
N TRP A 104 -6.04 0.55 9.12
CA TRP A 104 -7.02 1.07 8.18
C TRP A 104 -8.13 0.05 8.02
N VAL A 105 -9.35 0.52 8.14
CA VAL A 105 -10.57 -0.27 7.97
C VAL A 105 -11.50 0.44 7.00
N GLU A 106 -12.49 -0.29 6.49
CA GLU A 106 -13.52 0.31 5.68
C GLU A 106 -14.43 1.20 6.55
N GLY A 107 -14.63 2.44 6.13
CA GLY A 107 -15.42 3.44 6.83
C GLY A 107 -16.91 3.39 6.51
N LEU A 108 -17.29 2.65 5.46
CA LEU A 108 -18.68 2.43 5.06
C LEU A 108 -19.08 0.95 5.18
N ALA A 109 -20.37 0.72 5.42
CA ALA A 109 -20.89 -0.64 5.36
C ALA A 109 -20.93 -1.13 3.90
N PRO A 110 -20.74 -2.44 3.64
CA PRO A 110 -20.77 -2.99 2.29
C PRO A 110 -22.04 -2.63 1.49
N GLU A 111 -23.18 -2.55 2.17
CA GLU A 111 -24.47 -2.14 1.60
C GLU A 111 -24.46 -0.68 1.10
N ASP A 112 -23.85 0.24 1.85
CA ASP A 112 -23.74 1.64 1.47
C ASP A 112 -22.79 1.81 0.29
N ILE A 113 -21.70 1.03 0.26
CA ILE A 113 -20.78 0.97 -0.88
C ILE A 113 -21.52 0.48 -2.13
N ALA A 114 -22.31 -0.59 -2.01
CA ALA A 114 -23.10 -1.12 -3.12
C ALA A 114 -24.14 -0.11 -3.61
N ALA A 115 -24.80 0.62 -2.70
CA ALA A 115 -25.73 1.68 -3.04
C ALA A 115 -25.04 2.81 -3.82
N LEU A 116 -23.86 3.25 -3.38
CA LEU A 116 -23.07 4.27 -4.08
C LEU A 116 -22.59 3.78 -5.45
N GLN A 117 -22.10 2.54 -5.55
CA GLN A 117 -21.67 1.96 -6.81
C GLN A 117 -22.83 1.82 -7.80
N SER A 118 -24.04 1.55 -7.32
CA SER A 118 -25.24 1.46 -8.16
C SER A 118 -25.69 2.82 -8.74
N THR A 119 -25.20 3.94 -8.18
CA THR A 119 -25.43 5.28 -8.74
C THR A 119 -24.43 5.67 -9.81
N LEU A 120 -23.33 4.91 -9.97
CA LEU A 120 -22.39 5.17 -11.05
C LEU A 120 -23.10 4.85 -12.38
N PRO A 121 -23.03 5.76 -13.38
CA PRO A 121 -23.60 5.48 -14.68
C PRO A 121 -22.95 4.22 -15.25
N GLU A 122 -23.75 3.32 -15.82
CA GLU A 122 -23.22 2.16 -16.51
C GLU A 122 -22.22 2.62 -17.58
N PRO A 123 -21.12 1.88 -17.77
CA PRO A 123 -20.13 2.23 -18.77
C PRO A 123 -20.80 2.31 -20.14
N THR A 124 -20.57 3.41 -20.87
CA THR A 124 -21.18 3.57 -22.18
C THR A 124 -20.68 2.48 -23.14
N PRO A 125 -21.43 2.13 -24.20
CA PRO A 125 -20.97 1.16 -25.19
C PRO A 125 -19.59 1.49 -25.77
N GLU A 126 -19.26 2.78 -25.89
CA GLU A 126 -17.94 3.26 -26.30
C GLU A 126 -16.85 2.92 -25.27
N GLN A 127 -17.09 3.16 -23.98
CA GLN A 127 -16.12 2.82 -22.92
C GLN A 127 -15.87 1.31 -22.85
N VAL A 128 -16.92 0.49 -23.01
CA VAL A 128 -16.79 -0.96 -23.12
C VAL A 128 -15.93 -1.33 -24.33
N ARG A 129 -16.16 -0.68 -25.47
CA ARG A 129 -15.39 -0.91 -26.70
C ARG A 129 -13.92 -0.51 -26.54
N ILE A 130 -13.64 0.62 -25.90
CA ILE A 130 -12.26 1.08 -25.62
C ILE A 130 -11.54 0.05 -24.75
N ARG A 131 -12.14 -0.40 -23.64
CA ARG A 131 -11.56 -1.41 -22.76
C ARG A 131 -11.26 -2.73 -23.50
N GLN A 132 -12.16 -3.14 -24.40
CA GLN A 132 -11.93 -4.30 -25.25
C GLN A 132 -10.73 -4.09 -26.17
N LEU A 133 -10.66 -2.94 -26.85
CA LEU A 133 -9.54 -2.60 -27.74
C LEU A 133 -8.22 -2.52 -27.00
N GLU A 134 -8.19 -2.01 -25.76
CA GLU A 134 -6.99 -2.00 -24.91
C GLU A 134 -6.51 -3.43 -24.59
N THR A 135 -7.46 -4.31 -24.26
CA THR A 135 -7.17 -5.72 -23.98
C THR A 135 -6.64 -6.43 -25.23
N ASP A 136 -7.28 -6.23 -26.37
CA ASP A 136 -6.88 -6.81 -27.66
C ASP A 136 -5.51 -6.30 -28.08
N ASN A 137 -5.21 -5.01 -27.87
CA ASN A 137 -3.92 -4.41 -28.19
C ASN A 137 -2.80 -4.95 -27.30
N ALA A 138 -3.05 -5.11 -26.00
CA ALA A 138 -2.09 -5.74 -25.09
C ALA A 138 -1.76 -7.19 -25.50
N ALA A 139 -2.78 -7.96 -25.90
CA ALA A 139 -2.59 -9.32 -26.39
C ALA A 139 -1.80 -9.36 -27.72
N LEU A 140 -2.06 -8.41 -28.62
CA LEU A 140 -1.35 -8.30 -29.89
C LEU A 140 0.12 -7.94 -29.70
N LEU A 141 0.43 -7.00 -28.80
CA LEU A 141 1.80 -6.64 -28.44
C LEU A 141 2.57 -7.83 -27.86
N LEU A 142 1.94 -8.63 -27.01
CA LEU A 142 2.55 -9.86 -26.48
C LEU A 142 2.86 -10.85 -27.60
N SER A 143 1.91 -11.08 -28.52
CA SER A 143 2.13 -11.96 -29.66
C SER A 143 3.24 -11.46 -30.58
N GLN A 144 3.35 -10.15 -30.80
CA GLN A 144 4.43 -9.56 -31.59
C GLN A 144 5.80 -9.82 -30.95
N ALA A 145 5.94 -9.55 -29.65
CA ALA A 145 7.18 -9.80 -28.92
C ALA A 145 7.59 -11.28 -28.98
N GLU A 146 6.65 -12.21 -28.89
CA GLU A 146 6.92 -13.64 -29.04
C GLU A 146 7.42 -13.99 -30.45
N THR A 147 6.82 -13.42 -31.49
CA THR A 147 7.23 -13.67 -32.88
C THR A 147 8.61 -13.08 -33.19
N GLU A 148 8.90 -11.87 -32.71
CA GLU A 148 10.20 -11.22 -32.85
C GLU A 148 11.29 -12.01 -32.13
N GLY A 149 11.01 -12.50 -30.92
CA GLY A 149 11.93 -13.37 -30.18
C GLY A 149 12.24 -14.68 -30.91
N ARG A 150 11.24 -15.30 -31.55
CA ARG A 150 11.44 -16.50 -32.38
C ARG A 150 12.27 -16.19 -33.63
N LEU A 151 12.02 -15.07 -34.28
CA LEU A 151 12.78 -14.64 -35.45
C LEU A 151 14.24 -14.41 -35.09
N GLN A 152 14.50 -13.63 -34.04
CA GLN A 152 15.86 -13.33 -33.59
C GLN A 152 16.64 -14.60 -33.23
N LYS A 153 15.98 -15.57 -32.57
CA LYS A 153 16.59 -16.87 -32.30
C LYS A 153 16.92 -17.62 -33.60
N SER A 154 16.01 -17.65 -34.55
CA SER A 154 16.25 -18.30 -35.85
C SER A 154 17.41 -17.65 -36.61
N GLU A 155 17.56 -16.32 -36.53
CA GLU A 155 18.67 -15.59 -37.15
C GLU A 155 20.01 -15.91 -36.46
N GLN A 156 20.02 -16.01 -35.13
CA GLN A 156 21.19 -16.43 -34.35
C GLN A 156 21.60 -17.86 -34.70
N ASP A 157 20.67 -18.81 -34.67
CA ASP A 157 20.92 -20.21 -35.03
C ASP A 157 21.48 -20.31 -36.45
N HIS A 158 20.97 -19.51 -37.40
CA HIS A 158 21.50 -19.45 -38.76
C HIS A 158 22.92 -18.88 -38.82
N ALA A 159 23.20 -17.80 -38.10
CA ALA A 159 24.54 -17.21 -38.03
C ALA A 159 25.56 -18.17 -37.41
N GLU A 160 25.18 -18.91 -36.36
CA GLU A 160 26.00 -19.97 -35.75
C GLU A 160 26.33 -21.09 -36.75
N LEU A 161 25.33 -21.54 -37.53
CA LEU A 161 25.53 -22.54 -38.57
C LEU A 161 26.51 -22.05 -39.65
N LEU A 162 26.37 -20.81 -40.10
CA LEU A 162 27.29 -20.22 -41.08
C LEU A 162 28.73 -20.12 -40.52
N LEU A 163 28.88 -19.72 -39.27
CA LEU A 163 30.19 -19.66 -38.61
C LEU A 163 30.83 -21.05 -38.52
N ALA A 164 30.06 -22.06 -38.10
CA ALA A 164 30.55 -23.43 -37.99
C ALA A 164 30.95 -24.05 -39.36
N LEU A 165 30.24 -23.69 -40.44
CA LEU A 165 30.59 -24.12 -41.80
C LEU A 165 31.87 -23.44 -42.30
N ALA A 166 32.06 -22.14 -41.99
CA ALA A 166 33.27 -21.40 -42.30
C ALA A 166 34.49 -21.95 -41.53
N GLU A 167 34.33 -22.28 -40.23
CA GLU A 167 35.39 -22.90 -39.42
C GLU A 167 35.82 -24.28 -39.94
N ARG A 168 34.88 -25.04 -40.52
CA ARG A 168 35.16 -26.36 -41.13
C ARG A 168 35.68 -26.28 -42.57
N GLY A 169 35.82 -25.09 -43.15
CA GLY A 169 36.35 -24.87 -44.50
C GLY A 169 35.47 -25.43 -45.62
N VAL A 170 34.15 -25.53 -45.38
CA VAL A 170 33.17 -26.06 -46.35
C VAL A 170 32.64 -24.94 -47.28
N ILE A 171 32.90 -23.69 -46.92
CA ILE A 171 32.64 -22.47 -47.70
C ILE A 171 33.84 -21.54 -47.63
#